data_AF-A0A2S4VLU1-F1
#
_entry.id   AF-A0A2S4VLU1-F1
#
_cell.length_a   1.000
_cell.length_b   1.000
_cell.length_c   1.000
_cell.angle_alpha   90.00
_cell.angle_beta   90.00
_cell.angle_gamma   90.00
#
_symmetry.space_group_name_H-M   'P 1'
#
loop_
_entity.id
_entity.type
_entity.pdbx_description
1 polymer ?
#
loop_
_entity_poly.entity_id
_entity_poly.type
_entity_poly.pdbx_seq_one_letter_code
_entity_poly.pdbx_strand_id
1 'polypeptide(L)'
;MPGFSSLKLFTGTSHPVLAHHVSRHLGIPISPASVDRRPSGEISVSIKESVRQADVYIIGTASSINCTTNSALMELLIMIHSCSIASAGRITAVIPHFPYARQDKKDKSRAPITAKLVANMIREAGAHHVITMDLHASQIQGFFDCPVDNLYAEPTLVQWIRENVDVKNAVIVSPDAGGAKRASSIAARLDLDFALFHKERKKANEVSRMILVGSVKGKTAILVDDMADTCGTLCLATEKLQSAGAVNVIALVTHGILSGPAVSNINNSSMTQLVTTNTIPQHEHLEACSRLVCVDIAQVLAETIRRSHYGESISYLFDSIPWSGSAAIDYTTQSSPDESKSAKPTRPSSPNQSHSPKSNLELEPAALSL
;
A
#
# COMPACT_ATOMS: atom_id res chain seq x y z
N MET A 1 -19.98 7.23 25.51
CA MET A 1 -20.35 6.03 24.72
C MET A 1 -19.52 4.88 25.23
N PRO A 2 -20.05 3.66 25.42
CA PRO A 2 -19.19 2.54 25.79
C PRO A 2 -18.18 2.37 24.64
N GLY A 3 -16.90 2.55 24.94
CA GLY A 3 -15.83 2.42 23.95
C GLY A 3 -15.75 0.99 23.43
N PHE A 4 -15.08 0.81 22.28
CA PHE A 4 -14.76 -0.51 21.80
C PHE A 4 -13.94 -1.29 22.84
N SER A 5 -14.07 -2.62 22.85
CA SER A 5 -13.38 -3.46 23.84
C SER A 5 -11.85 -3.42 23.68
N SER A 6 -11.37 -3.27 22.45
CA SER A 6 -9.95 -3.16 22.08
C SER A 6 -9.78 -2.72 20.63
N LEU A 7 -8.60 -2.19 20.29
CA LEU A 7 -8.15 -1.98 18.90
C LEU A 7 -7.44 -3.25 18.42
N LYS A 8 -7.81 -3.76 17.24
CA LYS A 8 -7.21 -4.96 16.62
C LYS A 8 -6.73 -4.63 15.21
N LEU A 9 -5.52 -5.06 14.87
CA LEU A 9 -4.91 -4.81 13.58
C LEU A 9 -4.60 -6.14 12.88
N PHE A 10 -5.22 -6.36 11.72
CA PHE A 10 -4.96 -7.51 10.87
C PHE A 10 -4.29 -7.08 9.57
N THR A 11 -3.60 -8.02 8.93
CA THR A 11 -3.05 -7.86 7.58
C THR A 11 -3.38 -9.07 6.73
N GLY A 12 -3.65 -8.82 5.46
CA GLY A 12 -3.56 -9.86 4.44
C GLY A 12 -2.11 -10.17 4.06
N THR A 13 -1.97 -10.96 3.00
CA THR A 13 -0.73 -11.36 2.33
C THR A 13 -0.22 -10.32 1.34
N SER A 14 -1.04 -9.32 0.97
CA SER A 14 -0.67 -8.33 -0.05
C SER A 14 0.47 -7.41 0.36
N HIS A 15 0.51 -6.95 1.61
CA HIS A 15 1.60 -6.10 2.12
C HIS A 15 1.85 -6.24 3.63
N PRO A 16 2.30 -7.41 4.10
CA PRO A 16 2.58 -7.61 5.53
C PRO A 16 3.66 -6.64 6.06
N VAL A 17 4.65 -6.27 5.24
CA VAL A 17 5.73 -5.35 5.65
C VAL A 17 5.17 -3.99 6.12
N LEU A 18 4.28 -3.38 5.33
CA LEU A 18 3.64 -2.12 5.69
C LEU A 18 2.81 -2.27 6.97
N ALA A 19 2.06 -3.36 7.11
CA ALA A 19 1.28 -3.60 8.31
C ALA A 19 2.16 -3.72 9.57
N HIS A 20 3.35 -4.32 9.48
CA HIS A 20 4.30 -4.38 10.58
C HIS A 20 4.87 -3.00 10.92
N HIS A 21 5.14 -2.15 9.93
CA HIS A 21 5.57 -0.76 10.18
C HIS A 21 4.47 0.03 10.89
N VAL A 22 3.22 -0.09 10.43
CA VAL A 22 2.05 0.54 11.06
C VAL A 22 1.88 0.05 12.51
N SER A 23 1.99 -1.26 12.73
CA SER A 23 1.95 -1.90 14.06
C SER A 23 3.00 -1.33 15.01
N ARG A 24 4.25 -1.15 14.55
CA ARG A 24 5.34 -0.56 15.34
C ARG A 24 5.03 0.89 15.75
N HIS A 25 4.51 1.70 14.83
CA HIS A 25 4.13 3.09 15.13
C HIS A 25 2.92 3.19 16.06
N LEU A 26 1.96 2.27 15.97
CA LEU A 26 0.80 2.22 16.87
C LEU A 26 1.14 1.64 18.26
N GLY A 27 2.26 0.93 18.39
CA GLY A 27 2.64 0.23 19.63
C GLY A 27 1.73 -0.96 19.96
N ILE A 28 1.05 -1.55 18.96
CA ILE A 28 0.19 -2.72 19.12
C ILE A 28 0.61 -3.85 18.17
N PRO A 29 0.58 -5.13 18.58
CA PRO A 29 0.95 -6.23 17.72
C PRO A 29 -0.10 -6.48 16.62
N ILE A 30 0.32 -7.09 15.51
CA ILE A 30 -0.61 -7.64 14.52
C ILE A 30 -1.34 -8.83 15.15
N SER A 31 -2.66 -8.80 15.05
CA SER A 31 -3.56 -9.85 15.48
C SER A 31 -3.37 -11.14 14.68
N PRO A 32 -3.35 -12.32 15.32
CA PRO A 32 -3.10 -13.58 14.63
C PRO A 32 -4.26 -13.95 13.71
N ALA A 33 -3.95 -14.13 12.43
CA ALA A 33 -4.84 -14.68 11.42
C ALA A 33 -4.03 -15.57 10.46
N SER A 34 -4.66 -16.62 9.92
CA SER A 34 -4.08 -17.41 8.83
C SER A 34 -4.82 -17.13 7.54
N VAL A 35 -4.06 -16.99 6.46
CA VAL A 35 -4.57 -16.88 5.09
C VAL A 35 -3.90 -17.98 4.27
N ASP A 36 -4.68 -18.98 3.92
CA ASP A 36 -4.21 -20.17 3.23
C ASP A 36 -4.80 -20.20 1.81
N ARG A 37 -3.97 -20.51 0.81
CA ARG A 37 -4.41 -20.69 -0.58
C ARG A 37 -4.41 -22.17 -0.92
N ARG A 38 -5.58 -22.69 -1.25
CA ARG A 38 -5.74 -24.09 -1.66
C ARG A 38 -5.20 -24.28 -3.08
N PRO A 39 -4.78 -25.50 -3.47
CA PRO A 39 -4.37 -25.79 -4.84
C PRO A 39 -5.44 -25.47 -5.90
N SER A 40 -6.72 -25.43 -5.53
CA SER A 40 -7.83 -25.00 -6.40
C SER A 40 -7.85 -23.49 -6.69
N GLY A 41 -7.05 -22.69 -5.97
CA GLY A 41 -7.06 -21.23 -6.03
C GLY A 41 -7.97 -20.56 -5.01
N GLU A 42 -8.73 -21.33 -4.23
CA GLU A 42 -9.59 -20.80 -3.16
C GLU A 42 -8.77 -20.23 -1.99
N ILE A 43 -9.24 -19.11 -1.45
CA ILE A 43 -8.63 -18.42 -0.31
C ILE A 43 -9.42 -18.81 0.94
N SER A 44 -8.72 -19.33 1.94
CA SER A 44 -9.27 -19.67 3.26
C SER A 44 -8.67 -18.76 4.31
N VAL A 45 -9.52 -18.04 5.03
CA VAL A 45 -9.11 -17.14 6.12
C VAL A 45 -9.58 -17.70 7.45
N SER A 46 -8.75 -17.62 8.47
CA SER A 46 -9.13 -17.96 9.85
C SER A 46 -8.56 -16.94 10.83
N ILE A 47 -9.47 -16.20 11.46
CA ILE A 47 -9.14 -15.27 12.56
C ILE A 47 -8.90 -16.11 13.83
N LYS A 48 -7.72 -15.96 14.46
CA LYS A 48 -7.29 -16.85 15.56
C LYS A 48 -7.54 -16.30 16.96
N GLU A 49 -8.13 -15.11 17.06
CA GLU A 49 -8.53 -14.52 18.33
C GLU A 49 -9.93 -13.90 18.27
N SER A 50 -10.53 -13.66 19.43
CA SER A 50 -11.85 -13.02 19.50
C SER A 50 -11.77 -11.55 19.07
N VAL A 51 -12.63 -11.18 18.12
CA VAL A 51 -12.84 -9.79 17.67
C VAL A 51 -14.15 -9.20 18.18
N ARG A 52 -14.88 -9.91 19.06
CA ARG A 52 -16.20 -9.48 19.53
C ARG A 52 -16.14 -8.09 20.17
N GLN A 53 -16.93 -7.16 19.66
CA GLN A 53 -16.98 -5.74 20.08
C GLN A 53 -15.65 -4.97 19.96
N ALA A 54 -14.67 -5.51 19.23
CA ALA A 54 -13.41 -4.83 18.95
C ALA A 54 -13.56 -3.82 17.80
N ASP A 55 -12.67 -2.83 17.77
CA ASP A 55 -12.45 -1.94 16.63
C ASP A 55 -11.35 -2.53 15.75
N VAL A 56 -11.76 -3.08 14.61
CA VAL A 56 -10.91 -3.90 13.74
C VAL A 56 -10.43 -3.08 12.56
N TYR A 57 -9.12 -3.04 12.35
CA TYR A 57 -8.47 -2.46 11.18
C TYR A 57 -7.82 -3.57 10.37
N ILE A 58 -8.14 -3.68 9.08
CA ILE A 58 -7.58 -4.70 8.18
C ILE A 58 -6.79 -4.00 7.09
N ILE A 59 -5.46 -4.16 7.10
CA ILE A 59 -4.57 -3.62 6.08
C ILE A 59 -4.49 -4.60 4.91
N GLY A 60 -4.90 -4.14 3.73
CA GLY A 60 -4.79 -4.90 2.49
C GLY A 60 -4.68 -3.98 1.29
N THR A 61 -3.57 -4.06 0.56
CA THR A 61 -3.37 -3.31 -0.69
C THR A 61 -3.75 -4.15 -1.91
N ALA A 62 -4.24 -3.50 -2.96
CA ALA A 62 -4.82 -4.17 -4.13
C ALA A 62 -3.80 -4.68 -5.15
N SER A 63 -2.51 -4.53 -4.90
CA SER A 63 -1.47 -4.95 -5.84
C SER A 63 -0.21 -5.36 -5.10
N SER A 64 0.33 -6.52 -5.46
CA SER A 64 1.63 -7.00 -5.03
C SER A 64 2.19 -7.91 -6.12
N ILE A 65 3.50 -8.01 -6.20
CA ILE A 65 4.18 -8.93 -7.11
C ILE A 65 3.80 -10.39 -6.86
N ASN A 66 3.48 -10.73 -5.61
CA ASN A 66 3.11 -12.07 -5.17
C ASN A 66 1.59 -12.30 -5.08
N CYS A 67 0.77 -11.29 -5.40
CA CYS A 67 -0.68 -11.37 -5.28
C CYS A 67 -1.39 -10.55 -6.36
N THR A 68 -2.21 -11.23 -7.17
CA THR A 68 -3.04 -10.53 -8.16
C THR A 68 -4.04 -9.61 -7.48
N THR A 69 -4.46 -8.55 -8.17
CA THR A 69 -5.48 -7.62 -7.66
C THR A 69 -6.77 -8.31 -7.26
N ASN A 70 -7.20 -9.32 -8.02
CA ASN A 70 -8.40 -10.09 -7.71
C ASN A 70 -8.22 -10.93 -6.44
N SER A 71 -7.08 -11.61 -6.31
CA SER A 71 -6.78 -12.42 -5.13
C SER A 71 -6.69 -11.56 -3.88
N ALA A 72 -6.01 -10.41 -3.95
CA ALA A 72 -5.90 -9.47 -2.83
C ALA A 72 -7.26 -8.89 -2.43
N LEU A 73 -8.11 -8.56 -3.41
CA LEU A 73 -9.47 -8.10 -3.16
C LEU A 73 -10.31 -9.18 -2.48
N MET A 74 -10.34 -10.39 -3.03
CA MET A 74 -11.11 -11.50 -2.44
C MET A 74 -10.63 -11.83 -1.03
N GLU A 75 -9.32 -11.83 -0.81
CA GLU A 75 -8.74 -12.03 0.52
C GLU A 75 -9.22 -10.98 1.53
N LEU A 76 -9.16 -9.69 1.16
CA LEU A 76 -9.65 -8.59 1.99
C LEU A 76 -11.15 -8.75 2.29
N LEU A 77 -11.97 -9.07 1.29
CA LEU A 77 -13.41 -9.28 1.46
C LEU A 77 -13.72 -10.43 2.43
N ILE A 78 -13.00 -11.56 2.31
CA ILE A 78 -13.17 -12.71 3.19
C ILE A 78 -12.71 -12.38 4.62
N MET A 79 -11.63 -11.61 4.80
CA MET A 79 -11.19 -11.15 6.13
C MET A 79 -12.22 -10.22 6.78
N ILE A 80 -12.74 -9.23 6.04
CA ILE A 80 -13.80 -8.33 6.51
C ILE A 80 -15.03 -9.15 6.93
N HIS A 81 -15.48 -10.07 6.06
CA HIS A 81 -16.65 -10.90 6.33
C HIS A 81 -16.46 -11.78 7.56
N SER A 82 -15.28 -12.39 7.71
CA SER A 82 -14.93 -13.21 8.88
C SER A 82 -15.02 -12.42 10.19
N CYS A 83 -14.53 -11.18 10.21
CA CYS A 83 -14.64 -10.30 11.39
C CYS A 83 -16.09 -9.85 11.64
N SER A 84 -16.86 -9.59 10.58
CA SER A 84 -18.26 -9.18 10.65
C SER A 84 -19.13 -10.24 11.32
N ILE A 85 -19.07 -11.49 10.83
CA ILE A 85 -19.84 -12.61 11.42
C ILE A 85 -19.32 -13.01 12.81
N ALA A 86 -18.05 -12.71 13.13
CA ALA A 86 -17.47 -12.87 14.45
C ALA A 86 -17.85 -11.74 15.44
N SER A 87 -18.83 -10.89 15.09
CA SER A 87 -19.39 -9.84 15.93
C SER A 87 -18.40 -8.71 16.29
N ALA A 88 -17.50 -8.34 15.36
CA ALA A 88 -16.70 -7.14 15.50
C ALA A 88 -17.58 -5.89 15.71
N GLY A 89 -17.12 -4.95 16.55
CA GLY A 89 -17.88 -3.74 16.85
C GLY A 89 -17.84 -2.72 15.71
N ARG A 90 -16.66 -2.55 15.10
CA ARG A 90 -16.47 -1.76 13.89
C ARG A 90 -15.35 -2.39 13.06
N ILE A 91 -15.48 -2.32 11.73
CA ILE A 91 -14.48 -2.84 10.80
C ILE A 91 -14.09 -1.73 9.83
N THR A 92 -12.81 -1.37 9.84
CA THR A 92 -12.21 -0.39 8.94
C THR A 92 -11.31 -1.11 7.95
N ALA A 93 -11.62 -0.99 6.66
CA ALA A 93 -10.74 -1.49 5.61
C ALA A 93 -9.66 -0.43 5.33
N VAL A 94 -8.40 -0.76 5.59
CA VAL A 94 -7.26 0.12 5.30
C VAL A 94 -6.63 -0.34 3.99
N ILE A 95 -6.85 0.43 2.93
CA ILE A 95 -6.55 0.07 1.54
C ILE A 95 -5.60 1.13 0.95
N PRO A 96 -4.28 1.04 1.19
CA PRO A 96 -3.33 2.06 0.77
C PRO A 96 -3.35 2.34 -0.73
N HIS A 97 -3.53 1.32 -1.57
CA HIS A 97 -3.79 1.48 -3.01
C HIS A 97 -5.11 0.80 -3.37
N PHE A 98 -6.09 1.59 -3.84
CA PHE A 98 -7.45 1.14 -4.09
C PHE A 98 -7.58 0.32 -5.39
N PRO A 99 -8.21 -0.88 -5.37
CA PRO A 99 -8.36 -1.71 -6.56
C PRO A 99 -9.20 -1.03 -7.63
N TYR A 100 -8.82 -1.21 -8.90
CA TYR A 100 -9.64 -0.77 -10.04
C TYR A 100 -9.96 0.73 -10.08
N ALA A 101 -9.21 1.58 -9.38
CA ALA A 101 -9.48 3.02 -9.26
C ALA A 101 -9.51 3.77 -10.61
N ARG A 102 -8.78 3.29 -11.63
CA ARG A 102 -8.81 3.82 -13.01
C ARG A 102 -10.11 3.52 -13.78
N GLN A 103 -10.98 2.67 -13.24
CA GLN A 103 -12.26 2.28 -13.85
C GLN A 103 -13.43 2.90 -13.06
N ASP A 104 -13.36 4.21 -12.87
CA ASP A 104 -14.26 5.06 -12.07
C ASP A 104 -15.43 5.65 -12.87
N LYS A 105 -15.38 5.59 -14.20
CA LYS A 105 -16.43 6.13 -15.08
C LYS A 105 -16.59 5.33 -16.36
N LYS A 106 -17.69 5.59 -17.07
CA LYS A 106 -17.96 5.00 -18.38
C LYS A 106 -17.23 5.80 -19.48
N ASP A 107 -16.00 5.42 -19.78
CA ASP A 107 -15.22 6.05 -20.86
C ASP A 107 -15.66 5.63 -22.27
N LYS A 108 -16.41 4.52 -22.38
CA LYS A 108 -16.99 4.01 -23.63
C LYS A 108 -18.40 3.48 -23.38
N SER A 109 -19.18 3.36 -24.45
CA SER A 109 -20.49 2.68 -24.38
C SER A 109 -20.30 1.24 -23.85
N ARG A 110 -21.17 0.84 -22.91
CA ARG A 110 -21.15 -0.49 -22.24
C ARG A 110 -19.88 -0.85 -21.46
N ALA A 111 -19.07 0.13 -21.05
CA ALA A 111 -18.00 -0.10 -20.07
C ALA A 111 -18.57 -0.23 -18.63
N PRO A 112 -17.98 -1.07 -17.76
CA PRO A 112 -18.33 -1.13 -16.34
C PRO A 112 -17.72 0.05 -15.57
N ILE A 113 -18.28 0.34 -14.39
CA ILE A 113 -17.65 1.19 -13.37
C ILE A 113 -17.15 0.26 -12.26
N THR A 114 -16.01 -0.38 -12.50
CA THR A 114 -15.51 -1.44 -11.62
C THR A 114 -15.11 -0.91 -10.25
N ALA A 115 -14.65 0.34 -10.13
CA ALA A 115 -14.38 0.96 -8.82
C ALA A 115 -15.65 1.04 -7.96
N LYS A 116 -16.83 1.31 -8.55
CA LYS A 116 -18.11 1.29 -7.82
C LYS A 116 -18.53 -0.14 -7.43
N LEU A 117 -18.29 -1.12 -8.30
CA LEU A 117 -18.52 -2.52 -7.97
C LEU A 117 -17.67 -2.96 -6.76
N VAL A 118 -16.38 -2.60 -6.77
CA VAL A 118 -15.45 -2.86 -5.65
C VAL A 118 -15.92 -2.19 -4.37
N ALA A 119 -16.33 -0.92 -4.43
CA ALA A 119 -16.87 -0.21 -3.27
C ALA A 119 -18.09 -0.94 -2.67
N ASN A 120 -19.03 -1.36 -3.53
CA ASN A 120 -20.20 -2.13 -3.11
C ASN A 120 -19.80 -3.46 -2.46
N MET A 121 -18.84 -4.20 -3.03
CA MET A 121 -18.38 -5.47 -2.46
C MET A 121 -17.74 -5.29 -1.08
N ILE A 122 -16.89 -4.27 -0.90
CA ILE A 122 -16.26 -3.96 0.39
C ILE A 122 -17.32 -3.63 1.45
N ARG A 123 -18.32 -2.81 1.07
CA ARG A 123 -19.43 -2.45 1.95
C ARG A 123 -20.28 -3.66 2.33
N GLU A 124 -20.63 -4.49 1.36
CA GLU A 124 -21.46 -5.69 1.54
C GLU A 124 -20.75 -6.77 2.35
N ALA A 125 -19.42 -6.88 2.24
CA ALA A 125 -18.63 -7.76 3.10
C ALA A 125 -18.73 -7.40 4.60
N GLY A 126 -19.08 -6.15 4.92
CA GLY A 126 -19.28 -5.67 6.30
C GLY A 126 -18.35 -4.55 6.74
N ALA A 127 -17.67 -3.86 5.81
CA ALA A 127 -16.86 -2.70 6.17
C ALA A 127 -17.74 -1.52 6.61
N HIS A 128 -17.39 -0.93 7.76
CA HIS A 128 -18.07 0.23 8.35
C HIS A 128 -17.38 1.55 7.98
N HIS A 129 -16.10 1.48 7.62
CA HIS A 129 -15.25 2.62 7.29
C HIS A 129 -14.16 2.16 6.32
N VAL A 130 -13.71 3.03 5.42
CA VAL A 130 -12.55 2.82 4.55
C VAL A 130 -11.52 3.92 4.80
N ILE A 131 -10.26 3.53 4.97
CA ILE A 131 -9.10 4.43 4.92
C ILE A 131 -8.32 4.07 3.67
N THR A 132 -8.02 5.04 2.82
CA THR A 132 -7.25 4.83 1.59
C THR A 132 -6.30 6.01 1.35
N MET A 133 -5.47 5.96 0.32
CA MET A 133 -4.52 7.02 0.01
C MET A 133 -4.55 7.34 -1.48
N ASP A 134 -4.55 8.63 -1.83
CA ASP A 134 -4.47 9.18 -3.18
C ASP A 134 -5.34 8.44 -4.21
N LEU A 135 -6.64 8.34 -3.95
CA LEU A 135 -7.60 7.83 -4.93
C LEU A 135 -7.41 8.50 -6.30
N HIS A 136 -7.36 7.67 -7.36
CA HIS A 136 -7.20 8.13 -8.74
C HIS A 136 -8.21 9.24 -9.10
N ALA A 137 -9.44 9.09 -8.63
CA ALA A 137 -10.48 10.12 -8.69
C ALA A 137 -11.08 10.31 -7.31
N SER A 138 -11.08 11.56 -6.82
CA SER A 138 -11.66 11.94 -5.51
C SER A 138 -13.14 11.54 -5.37
N GLN A 139 -13.87 11.44 -6.49
CA GLN A 139 -15.28 11.06 -6.58
C GLN A 139 -15.54 9.61 -6.15
N ILE A 140 -14.51 8.76 -6.13
CA ILE A 140 -14.63 7.37 -5.64
C ILE A 140 -15.10 7.34 -4.18
N GLN A 141 -14.83 8.38 -3.38
CA GLN A 141 -15.40 8.51 -2.03
C GLN A 141 -16.94 8.45 -2.05
N GLY A 142 -17.58 9.07 -3.05
CA GLY A 142 -19.03 9.02 -3.24
C GLY A 142 -19.56 7.68 -3.77
N PHE A 143 -18.70 6.69 -4.03
CA PHE A 143 -19.13 5.32 -4.32
C PHE A 143 -19.48 4.54 -3.06
N PHE A 144 -19.03 4.99 -1.90
CA PHE A 144 -19.31 4.38 -0.61
C PHE A 144 -20.45 5.12 0.09
N ASP A 145 -21.32 4.34 0.74
CA ASP A 145 -22.34 4.87 1.66
C ASP A 145 -21.84 4.91 3.12
N CYS A 146 -20.63 4.41 3.36
CA CYS A 146 -19.91 4.55 4.64
C CYS A 146 -18.87 5.69 4.54
N PRO A 147 -18.37 6.20 5.68
CA PRO A 147 -17.26 7.16 5.67
C PRO A 147 -16.05 6.60 4.91
N VAL A 148 -15.33 7.51 4.24
CA VAL A 148 -14.07 7.22 3.56
C VAL A 148 -13.08 8.31 3.90
N ASP A 149 -11.97 7.95 4.55
CA ASP A 149 -10.83 8.83 4.73
C ASP A 149 -9.86 8.62 3.56
N ASN A 150 -9.90 9.51 2.57
CA ASN A 150 -8.90 9.56 1.51
C ASN A 150 -7.70 10.41 1.94
N LEU A 151 -6.64 9.74 2.37
CA LEU A 151 -5.37 10.35 2.75
C LEU A 151 -4.60 10.84 1.51
N TYR A 152 -3.66 11.75 1.73
CA TYR A 152 -2.79 12.27 0.68
C TYR A 152 -1.33 12.02 1.04
N ALA A 153 -0.54 11.49 0.12
CA ALA A 153 0.91 11.41 0.28
C ALA A 153 1.59 12.77 0.03
N GLU A 154 0.84 13.76 -0.48
CA GLU A 154 1.34 15.08 -0.83
C GLU A 154 2.22 15.73 0.25
N PRO A 155 1.81 15.80 1.55
CA PRO A 155 2.67 16.38 2.59
C PRO A 155 4.01 15.64 2.74
N THR A 156 3.99 14.31 2.69
CA THR A 156 5.19 13.46 2.80
C THR A 156 6.11 13.65 1.59
N LEU A 157 5.55 13.71 0.38
CA LEU A 157 6.32 13.91 -0.85
C LEU A 157 6.86 15.34 -0.96
N VAL A 158 6.11 16.35 -0.51
CA VAL A 158 6.59 17.75 -0.40
C VAL A 158 7.79 17.83 0.55
N GLN A 159 7.72 17.14 1.69
CA GLN A 159 8.86 17.07 2.60
C GLN A 159 10.07 16.39 1.95
N TRP A 160 9.85 15.29 1.25
CA TRP A 160 10.92 14.60 0.52
C TRP A 160 11.59 15.52 -0.52
N ILE A 161 10.82 16.31 -1.28
CA ILE A 161 11.37 17.28 -2.25
C ILE A 161 12.24 18.31 -1.53
N ARG A 162 11.78 18.86 -0.39
CA ARG A 162 12.55 19.86 0.38
C ARG A 162 13.88 19.33 0.90
N GLU A 163 13.94 18.04 1.22
CA GLU A 163 15.13 17.39 1.77
C GLU A 163 16.13 16.94 0.70
N ASN A 164 15.66 16.62 -0.52
CA ASN A 164 16.47 15.92 -1.52
C ASN A 164 16.68 16.70 -2.83
N VAL A 165 15.97 17.81 -3.04
CA VAL A 165 16.04 18.58 -4.29
C VAL A 165 16.35 20.04 -4.00
N ASP A 166 17.17 20.67 -4.85
CA ASP A 166 17.32 22.13 -4.84
C ASP A 166 16.03 22.79 -5.35
N VAL A 167 15.12 23.05 -4.42
CA VAL A 167 13.80 23.63 -4.67
C VAL A 167 13.91 24.93 -5.47
N LYS A 168 14.91 25.78 -5.20
CA LYS A 168 15.05 27.08 -5.88
C LYS A 168 15.23 26.95 -7.40
N ASN A 169 15.76 25.82 -7.85
CA ASN A 169 16.04 25.54 -9.26
C ASN A 169 15.17 24.38 -9.79
N ALA A 170 13.96 24.21 -9.27
CA ALA A 170 13.03 23.18 -9.68
C ALA A 170 11.76 23.73 -10.36
N VAL A 171 11.05 22.85 -11.05
CA VAL A 171 9.73 23.10 -11.66
C VAL A 171 8.89 21.84 -11.53
N ILE A 172 7.64 22.00 -11.10
CA ILE A 172 6.69 20.88 -10.99
C ILE A 172 6.02 20.66 -12.36
N VAL A 173 5.92 19.42 -12.80
CA VAL A 173 5.39 19.06 -14.11
C VAL A 173 4.28 18.03 -13.98
N SER A 174 3.12 18.29 -14.59
CA SER A 174 2.08 17.27 -14.77
C SER A 174 2.30 16.49 -16.07
N PRO A 175 2.31 15.13 -16.05
CA PRO A 175 2.48 14.31 -17.26
C PRO A 175 1.27 14.36 -18.20
N ASP A 176 0.11 14.77 -17.71
CA ASP A 176 -1.09 15.00 -18.52
C ASP A 176 -2.03 16.07 -17.92
N ALA A 177 -3.17 16.29 -18.58
CA ALA A 177 -4.18 17.24 -18.13
C ALA A 177 -4.96 16.80 -16.87
N GLY A 178 -5.06 15.50 -16.60
CA GLY A 178 -5.76 14.96 -15.44
C GLY A 178 -5.01 15.23 -14.13
N GLY A 179 -3.68 15.14 -14.16
CA GLY A 179 -2.80 15.42 -13.01
C GLY A 179 -2.61 16.90 -12.67
N ALA A 180 -3.16 17.82 -13.46
CA ALA A 180 -2.87 19.26 -13.36
C ALA A 180 -3.11 19.83 -11.97
N LYS A 181 -4.25 19.49 -11.34
CA LYS A 181 -4.61 19.97 -10.00
C LYS A 181 -3.62 19.52 -8.92
N ARG A 182 -3.18 18.26 -9.00
CA ARG A 182 -2.21 17.66 -8.06
C ARG A 182 -0.86 18.35 -8.17
N ALA A 183 -0.37 18.48 -9.40
CA ALA A 183 0.91 19.14 -9.68
C ALA A 183 0.89 20.63 -9.29
N SER A 184 -0.20 21.35 -9.58
CA SER A 184 -0.34 22.76 -9.15
C SER A 184 -0.40 22.94 -7.63
N SER A 185 -1.00 21.99 -6.90
CA SER A 185 -1.06 22.00 -5.43
C SER A 185 0.35 21.92 -4.84
N ILE A 186 1.14 20.95 -5.30
CA ILE A 186 2.54 20.80 -4.87
C ILE A 186 3.38 22.03 -5.24
N ALA A 187 3.20 22.56 -6.45
CA ALA A 187 3.90 23.77 -6.90
C ALA A 187 3.62 24.96 -5.97
N ALA A 188 2.36 25.17 -5.59
CA ALA A 188 1.96 26.24 -4.68
C ALA A 188 2.58 26.08 -3.27
N ARG A 189 2.66 24.85 -2.73
CA ARG A 189 3.25 24.58 -1.41
C ARG A 189 4.77 24.71 -1.35
N LEU A 190 5.42 24.61 -2.51
CA LEU A 190 6.86 24.77 -2.66
C LEU A 190 7.26 26.14 -3.23
N ASP A 191 6.29 27.00 -3.56
CA ASP A 191 6.50 28.28 -4.25
C ASP A 191 7.30 28.11 -5.56
N LEU A 192 6.88 27.13 -6.39
CA LEU A 192 7.53 26.77 -7.65
C LEU A 192 6.68 27.06 -8.87
N ASP A 193 7.37 27.22 -10.00
CA ASP A 193 6.73 27.21 -11.31
C ASP A 193 6.09 25.85 -11.60
N PHE A 194 5.03 25.89 -12.41
CA PHE A 194 4.28 24.73 -12.86
C PHE A 194 4.30 24.62 -14.39
N ALA A 195 4.50 23.40 -14.90
CA ALA A 195 4.39 23.06 -16.32
C ALA A 195 3.50 21.82 -16.51
N LEU A 196 3.00 21.62 -17.73
CA LEU A 196 2.06 20.54 -18.03
C LEU A 196 2.22 20.02 -19.44
N PHE A 197 2.13 18.71 -19.60
CA PHE A 197 1.99 18.10 -20.92
C PHE A 197 0.53 18.07 -21.36
N HIS A 198 0.27 18.69 -22.52
CA HIS A 198 -0.98 18.52 -23.24
C HIS A 198 -0.81 17.44 -24.31
N LYS A 199 -1.63 16.38 -24.23
CA LYS A 199 -1.60 15.28 -25.19
C LYS A 199 -2.65 15.51 -26.27
N GLU A 200 -2.20 15.86 -27.48
CA GLU A 200 -3.08 15.89 -28.64
C GLU A 200 -3.30 14.47 -29.15
N ARG A 201 -4.54 14.00 -29.06
CA ARG A 201 -4.96 12.74 -29.68
C ARG A 201 -5.35 13.02 -31.14
N LYS A 202 -4.44 12.78 -32.08
CA LYS A 202 -4.83 12.59 -33.49
C LYS A 202 -5.44 11.20 -33.67
N LYS A 203 -6.16 10.99 -34.78
CA LYS A 203 -7.02 9.82 -35.06
C LYS A 203 -6.34 8.47 -34.75
N ALA A 204 -7.17 7.43 -34.58
CA ALA A 204 -6.71 6.05 -34.45
C ALA A 204 -5.70 5.73 -35.57
N ASN A 205 -4.44 5.48 -35.19
CA ASN A 205 -3.25 5.17 -36.01
C ASN A 205 -2.16 6.26 -36.13
N GLU A 206 -2.27 7.43 -35.50
CA GLU A 206 -1.14 8.37 -35.38
C GLU A 206 -0.55 8.40 -33.97
N VAL A 207 0.78 8.53 -33.88
CA VAL A 207 1.50 8.69 -32.61
C VAL A 207 1.04 10.01 -31.96
N SER A 208 0.45 9.92 -30.78
CA SER A 208 -0.02 11.08 -30.02
C SER A 208 1.12 12.08 -29.76
N ARG A 209 0.92 13.36 -30.08
CA ARG A 209 1.90 14.42 -29.83
C ARG A 209 1.73 14.92 -28.39
N MET A 210 2.83 15.00 -27.65
CA MET A 210 2.88 15.69 -26.36
C MET A 210 3.48 17.07 -26.53
N ILE A 211 2.76 18.09 -26.07
CA ILE A 211 3.16 19.50 -26.11
C ILE A 211 3.39 19.93 -24.65
N LEU A 212 4.57 20.45 -24.36
CA LEU A 212 4.88 21.02 -23.05
C LEU A 212 4.39 22.47 -22.99
N VAL A 213 3.59 22.79 -21.98
CA VAL A 213 3.16 24.14 -21.62
C VAL A 213 3.90 24.56 -20.35
N GLY A 214 4.64 25.66 -20.40
CA GLY A 214 5.54 26.10 -19.33
C GLY A 214 7.03 25.93 -19.71
N SER A 215 7.92 26.50 -18.90
CA SER A 215 9.37 26.45 -19.13
C SER A 215 10.05 25.54 -18.10
N VAL A 216 10.92 24.65 -18.58
CA VAL A 216 11.72 23.74 -17.75
C VAL A 216 13.22 23.92 -17.95
N LYS A 217 13.62 24.89 -18.77
CA LYS A 217 15.00 25.09 -19.21
C LYS A 217 15.90 25.46 -18.03
N GLY A 218 16.98 24.72 -17.85
CA GLY A 218 17.97 24.96 -16.79
C GLY A 218 17.50 24.56 -15.39
N LYS A 219 16.34 23.90 -15.26
CA LYS A 219 15.75 23.49 -13.98
C LYS A 219 15.71 21.98 -13.82
N THR A 220 15.59 21.52 -12.58
CA THR A 220 15.18 20.15 -12.27
C THR A 220 13.67 20.03 -12.48
N ALA A 221 13.26 19.21 -13.45
CA ALA A 221 11.85 18.96 -13.71
C ALA A 221 11.34 17.81 -12.84
N ILE A 222 10.29 18.08 -12.08
CA ILE A 222 9.70 17.14 -11.13
C ILE A 222 8.34 16.71 -11.67
N LEU A 223 8.28 15.53 -12.31
CA LEU A 223 7.02 14.92 -12.77
C LEU A 223 6.22 14.42 -11.57
N VAL A 224 4.93 14.76 -11.50
CA VAL A 224 4.04 14.33 -10.42
C VAL A 224 2.82 13.61 -10.99
N ASP A 225 2.60 12.38 -10.56
CA ASP A 225 1.41 11.59 -10.90
C ASP A 225 0.87 10.82 -9.67
N ASP A 226 -0.34 10.26 -9.73
CA ASP A 226 -0.84 9.42 -8.62
C ASP A 226 -0.19 8.05 -8.65
N MET A 227 0.06 7.49 -9.84
CA MET A 227 0.51 6.13 -9.96
C MET A 227 1.33 5.87 -11.23
N ALA A 228 2.35 5.03 -11.13
CA ALA A 228 3.14 4.57 -12.26
C ALA A 228 2.91 3.07 -12.50
N ASP A 229 2.52 2.70 -13.72
CA ASP A 229 2.27 1.30 -14.09
C ASP A 229 3.40 0.73 -14.94
N THR A 230 3.33 0.83 -16.27
CA THR A 230 4.42 0.36 -17.15
C THR A 230 5.55 1.39 -17.35
N CYS A 231 5.43 2.56 -16.70
CA CYS A 231 6.32 3.73 -16.81
C CYS A 231 6.53 4.33 -18.21
N GLY A 232 5.90 3.82 -19.28
CA GLY A 232 6.11 4.32 -20.63
C GLY A 232 5.79 5.81 -20.81
N THR A 233 4.68 6.28 -20.20
CA THR A 233 4.31 7.70 -20.22
C THR A 233 5.32 8.57 -19.50
N LEU A 234 5.80 8.13 -18.33
CA LEU A 234 6.79 8.87 -17.53
C LEU A 234 8.13 8.93 -18.26
N CYS A 235 8.62 7.82 -18.83
CA CYS A 235 9.87 7.80 -19.60
C CYS A 235 9.78 8.72 -20.83
N LEU A 236 8.66 8.69 -21.57
CA LEU A 236 8.48 9.59 -22.71
C LEU A 236 8.39 11.06 -22.28
N ALA A 237 7.72 11.36 -21.16
CA ALA A 237 7.68 12.71 -20.60
C ALA A 237 9.10 13.18 -20.21
N THR A 238 9.90 12.30 -19.60
CA THR A 238 11.30 12.55 -19.25
C THR A 238 12.15 12.95 -20.47
N GLU A 239 12.07 12.18 -21.57
CA GLU A 239 12.81 12.49 -22.80
C GLU A 239 12.42 13.87 -23.37
N LYS A 240 11.12 14.21 -23.32
CA LYS A 240 10.62 15.50 -23.79
C LYS A 240 11.06 16.66 -22.89
N LEU A 241 11.10 16.46 -21.58
CA LEU A 241 11.60 17.46 -20.64
C LEU A 241 13.09 17.75 -20.85
N GLN A 242 13.89 16.71 -21.07
CA GLN A 242 15.31 16.89 -21.39
C GLN A 242 15.52 17.58 -22.72
N SER A 243 14.75 17.22 -23.74
CA SER A 243 14.77 17.91 -25.04
C SER A 243 14.38 19.39 -24.92
N ALA A 244 13.56 19.74 -23.93
CA ALA A 244 13.18 21.11 -23.59
C ALA A 244 14.19 21.84 -22.68
N GLY A 245 15.30 21.17 -22.31
CA GLY A 245 16.42 21.75 -21.56
C GLY A 245 16.36 21.57 -20.05
N ALA A 246 15.55 20.63 -19.53
CA ALA A 246 15.62 20.25 -18.12
C ALA A 246 16.98 19.61 -17.78
N VAL A 247 17.56 19.99 -16.64
CA VAL A 247 18.89 19.50 -16.19
C VAL A 247 18.78 18.09 -15.62
N ASN A 248 17.78 17.87 -14.78
CA ASN A 248 17.45 16.59 -14.17
C ASN A 248 15.95 16.35 -14.30
N VAL A 249 15.55 15.07 -14.30
CA VAL A 249 14.14 14.71 -14.29
C VAL A 249 13.89 13.70 -13.19
N ILE A 250 13.09 14.09 -12.21
CA ILE A 250 12.64 13.25 -11.10
C ILE A 250 11.15 12.99 -11.30
N ALA A 251 10.71 11.75 -11.16
CA ALA A 251 9.29 11.42 -11.13
C ALA A 251 8.87 11.06 -9.71
N LEU A 252 7.76 11.63 -9.23
CA LEU A 252 7.13 11.28 -7.97
C LEU A 252 5.74 10.73 -8.26
N VAL A 253 5.49 9.53 -7.75
CA VAL A 253 4.17 8.90 -7.78
C VAL A 253 3.80 8.42 -6.40
N THR A 254 2.52 8.46 -6.03
CA THR A 254 2.11 7.81 -4.78
C THR A 254 2.21 6.30 -4.92
N HIS A 255 1.59 5.73 -5.95
CA HIS A 255 1.51 4.27 -6.14
C HIS A 255 2.40 3.78 -7.28
N GLY A 256 3.56 3.23 -6.95
CA GLY A 256 4.39 2.48 -7.88
C GLY A 256 3.83 1.08 -8.14
N ILE A 257 2.94 0.92 -9.12
CA ILE A 257 2.47 -0.40 -9.57
C ILE A 257 3.60 -1.15 -10.29
N LEU A 258 4.38 -0.43 -11.10
CA LEU A 258 5.63 -0.88 -11.74
C LEU A 258 5.53 -2.24 -12.46
N SER A 259 4.43 -2.49 -13.18
CA SER A 259 4.19 -3.77 -13.83
C SER A 259 4.93 -3.93 -15.17
N GLY A 260 5.17 -5.19 -15.55
CA GLY A 260 5.71 -5.55 -16.87
C GLY A 260 7.07 -4.88 -17.14
N PRO A 261 7.21 -4.06 -18.21
CA PRO A 261 8.49 -3.47 -18.59
C PRO A 261 8.91 -2.27 -17.75
N ALA A 262 8.20 -1.93 -16.66
CA ALA A 262 8.43 -0.69 -15.90
C ALA A 262 9.88 -0.51 -15.45
N VAL A 263 10.46 -1.50 -14.78
CA VAL A 263 11.85 -1.44 -14.29
C VAL A 263 12.83 -1.28 -15.45
N SER A 264 12.67 -2.06 -16.53
CA SER A 264 13.52 -1.93 -17.72
C SER A 264 13.37 -0.55 -18.38
N ASN A 265 12.16 0.01 -18.42
CA ASN A 265 11.90 1.33 -18.98
C ASN A 265 12.57 2.41 -18.14
N ILE A 266 12.54 2.31 -16.81
CA ILE A 266 13.18 3.28 -15.91
C ILE A 266 14.71 3.20 -16.09
N ASN A 267 15.29 2.00 -16.04
CA ASN A 267 16.73 1.80 -16.14
C ASN A 267 17.30 2.28 -17.49
N ASN A 268 16.57 2.04 -18.58
CA ASN A 268 16.98 2.46 -19.93
C ASN A 268 16.62 3.91 -20.27
N SER A 269 15.79 4.57 -19.46
CA SER A 269 15.46 5.98 -19.65
C SER A 269 16.60 6.88 -19.20
N SER A 270 16.42 8.18 -19.41
CA SER A 270 17.28 9.23 -18.89
C SER A 270 16.75 9.85 -17.60
N MET A 271 15.76 9.22 -16.95
CA MET A 271 15.20 9.65 -15.67
C MET A 271 16.28 9.59 -14.59
N THR A 272 16.42 10.67 -13.82
CA THR A 272 17.37 10.74 -12.71
C THR A 272 16.94 9.79 -11.60
N GLN A 273 15.66 9.86 -11.22
CA GLN A 273 15.12 9.11 -10.10
C GLN A 273 13.60 8.95 -10.21
N LEU A 274 13.09 7.79 -9.80
CA LEU A 274 11.67 7.56 -9.55
C LEU A 274 11.45 7.43 -8.04
N VAL A 275 10.56 8.24 -7.49
CA VAL A 275 10.17 8.21 -6.08
C VAL A 275 8.74 7.68 -6.02
N THR A 276 8.54 6.65 -5.21
CA THR A 276 7.23 6.07 -4.89
C THR A 276 7.01 6.04 -3.38
N THR A 277 5.79 5.75 -2.93
CA THR A 277 5.54 5.31 -1.55
C THR A 277 5.52 3.78 -1.46
N ASN A 278 5.46 3.25 -0.23
CA ASN A 278 5.15 1.84 0.06
C ASN A 278 3.64 1.54 0.18
N THR A 279 2.77 2.28 -0.51
CA THR A 279 1.36 1.85 -0.64
C THR A 279 1.22 0.51 -1.38
N ILE A 280 2.22 0.16 -2.20
CA ILE A 280 2.42 -1.12 -2.87
C ILE A 280 3.84 -1.61 -2.49
N PRO A 281 4.05 -2.92 -2.21
CA PRO A 281 5.38 -3.45 -1.88
C PRO A 281 6.41 -3.14 -2.98
N GLN A 282 7.60 -2.66 -2.60
CA GLN A 282 8.64 -2.26 -3.55
C GLN A 282 9.97 -3.02 -3.43
N HIS A 283 10.10 -4.05 -2.57
CA HIS A 283 11.41 -4.64 -2.28
C HIS A 283 12.11 -5.17 -3.55
N GLU A 284 11.39 -5.94 -4.39
CA GLU A 284 11.96 -6.50 -5.64
C GLU A 284 12.33 -5.40 -6.63
N HIS A 285 11.53 -4.33 -6.69
CA HIS A 285 11.79 -3.20 -7.58
C HIS A 285 13.01 -2.39 -7.14
N LEU A 286 13.23 -2.25 -5.82
CA LEU A 286 14.40 -1.54 -5.27
C LEU A 286 15.70 -2.31 -5.53
N GLU A 287 15.66 -3.64 -5.44
CA GLU A 287 16.79 -4.49 -5.79
C GLU A 287 17.13 -4.41 -7.28
N ALA A 288 16.11 -4.33 -8.15
CA ALA A 288 16.28 -4.32 -9.60
C ALA A 288 16.49 -2.92 -10.23
N CYS A 289 16.25 -1.84 -9.47
CA CYS A 289 16.29 -0.47 -9.97
C CYS A 289 16.97 0.48 -8.98
N SER A 290 18.25 0.79 -9.21
CA SER A 290 19.03 1.73 -8.39
C SER A 290 18.52 3.18 -8.42
N ARG A 291 17.63 3.50 -9.38
CA ARG A 291 16.99 4.81 -9.50
C ARG A 291 15.67 4.91 -8.76
N LEU A 292 15.17 3.82 -8.18
CA LEU A 292 13.93 3.81 -7.42
C LEU A 292 14.21 4.19 -5.96
N VAL A 293 13.39 5.09 -5.41
CA VAL A 293 13.34 5.39 -3.98
C VAL A 293 11.92 5.20 -3.48
N CYS A 294 11.80 4.61 -2.29
CA CYS A 294 10.52 4.30 -1.66
C CYS A 294 10.40 5.03 -0.32
N VAL A 295 9.39 5.88 -0.21
CA VAL A 295 9.09 6.69 0.98
C VAL A 295 8.06 5.97 1.85
N ASP A 296 8.29 5.92 3.16
CA ASP A 296 7.38 5.28 4.10
C ASP A 296 6.13 6.13 4.38
N ILE A 297 4.95 5.53 4.24
CA ILE A 297 3.67 6.11 4.66
C ILE A 297 3.05 5.42 5.87
N ALA A 298 3.74 4.47 6.49
CA ALA A 298 3.25 3.74 7.65
C ALA A 298 2.88 4.67 8.82
N GLN A 299 3.65 5.73 9.04
CA GLN A 299 3.38 6.69 10.10
C GLN A 299 2.09 7.48 9.84
N VAL A 300 1.80 7.84 8.57
CA VAL A 300 0.54 8.48 8.18
C VAL A 300 -0.64 7.55 8.48
N LEU A 301 -0.53 6.28 8.09
CA LEU A 301 -1.58 5.28 8.32
C LEU A 301 -1.78 4.99 9.81
N ALA A 302 -0.70 4.83 10.58
CA ALA A 302 -0.74 4.62 12.01
C ALA A 302 -1.44 5.78 12.74
N GLU A 303 -1.05 7.02 12.44
CA GLU A 303 -1.67 8.19 13.07
C GLU A 303 -3.14 8.35 12.66
N THR A 304 -3.49 8.00 11.42
CA THR A 304 -4.89 7.96 10.96
C THR A 304 -5.70 6.92 11.73
N ILE A 305 -5.20 5.70 11.88
CA ILE A 305 -5.85 4.62 12.65
C ILE A 305 -6.04 5.06 14.11
N ARG A 306 -5.01 5.64 14.72
CA ARG A 306 -5.07 6.16 16.09
C ARG A 306 -6.18 7.21 16.24
N ARG A 307 -6.20 8.22 15.37
CA ARG A 307 -7.21 9.29 15.38
C ARG A 307 -8.62 8.75 15.13
N SER A 308 -8.77 7.86 14.17
CA SER A 308 -10.04 7.18 13.83
C SER A 308 -10.59 6.37 15.01
N HIS A 309 -9.73 5.73 15.79
CA HIS A 309 -10.11 4.98 16.98
C HIS A 309 -10.57 5.89 18.12
N TYR A 310 -9.81 6.97 18.40
CA TYR A 310 -10.11 7.89 19.50
C TYR A 310 -11.10 9.01 19.15
N GLY A 311 -11.57 9.08 17.90
CA GLY A 311 -12.50 10.12 17.44
C GLY A 311 -11.86 11.49 17.27
N GLU A 312 -10.55 11.55 17.04
CA GLU A 312 -9.82 12.78 16.77
C GLU A 312 -9.90 13.18 15.29
N SER A 313 -9.69 14.47 15.00
CA SER A 313 -9.73 14.96 13.61
C SER A 313 -8.56 14.41 12.78
N ILE A 314 -8.88 13.78 11.66
CA ILE A 314 -7.91 13.26 10.68
C ILE A 314 -7.46 14.35 9.69
N SER A 315 -8.27 15.39 9.48
CA SER A 315 -8.01 16.44 8.48
C SER A 315 -6.67 17.16 8.66
N TYR A 316 -6.15 17.17 9.90
CA TYR A 316 -4.82 17.71 10.21
C TYR A 316 -3.70 17.06 9.37
N LEU A 317 -3.83 15.76 9.06
CA LEU A 317 -2.84 15.00 8.29
C LEU A 317 -2.86 15.31 6.79
N PHE A 318 -3.88 16.02 6.29
CA PHE A 318 -3.96 16.39 4.88
C PHE A 318 -3.01 17.55 4.54
N ASP A 319 -2.74 18.42 5.50
CA ASP A 319 -1.92 19.62 5.29
C ASP A 319 -0.54 19.54 5.97
N SER A 320 -0.35 18.62 6.92
CA SER A 320 0.86 18.57 7.75
C SER A 320 1.31 17.16 8.12
N ILE A 321 2.62 16.97 8.19
CA ILE A 321 3.23 15.78 8.80
C ILE A 321 3.60 16.11 10.26
N PRO A 322 3.09 15.38 11.27
CA PRO A 322 3.42 15.63 12.68
C PRO A 322 4.83 15.19 13.10
N TRP A 323 5.70 14.78 12.17
CA TRP A 323 7.05 14.27 12.45
C TRP A 323 8.13 15.00 11.66
N SER A 324 9.38 14.85 12.12
CA SER A 324 10.56 15.36 11.46
C SER A 324 11.14 14.33 10.48
N GLY A 325 11.17 14.65 9.18
CA GLY A 325 11.87 13.86 8.17
C GLY A 325 10.97 13.06 7.22
N SER A 326 11.37 12.93 5.95
CA SER A 326 10.88 11.86 5.07
C SER A 326 11.75 10.61 5.24
N ALA A 327 11.27 9.60 5.96
CA ALA A 327 12.04 8.36 6.13
C ALA A 327 12.00 7.54 4.84
N ALA A 328 13.15 7.39 4.18
CA ALA A 328 13.33 6.36 3.17
C ALA A 328 13.25 4.98 3.84
N ILE A 329 12.54 4.04 3.22
CA ILE A 329 12.40 2.70 3.79
C ILE A 329 13.66 1.89 3.54
N ASP A 330 14.19 1.30 4.61
CA ASP A 330 15.16 0.23 4.52
C ASP A 330 14.46 -1.15 4.66
N TYR A 331 14.34 -1.86 3.54
CA TYR A 331 13.79 -3.21 3.52
C TYR A 331 14.76 -4.28 4.06
N THR A 332 16.05 -3.95 4.28
CA THR A 332 17.08 -4.93 4.68
C THR A 332 17.05 -5.31 6.16
N THR A 333 16.32 -4.57 6.99
CA THR A 333 16.26 -4.78 8.45
C THR A 333 15.23 -5.80 8.91
N GLN A 334 14.64 -6.61 8.01
CA GLN A 334 13.62 -7.59 8.37
C GLN A 334 14.07 -9.04 8.15
N SER A 335 14.30 -9.73 9.26
CA SER A 335 14.33 -11.18 9.36
C SER A 335 13.02 -11.77 8.83
N SER A 336 13.15 -12.78 7.95
CA SER A 336 12.04 -13.58 7.43
C SER A 336 11.06 -14.03 8.54
N PRO A 337 9.74 -14.07 8.29
CA PRO A 337 8.75 -14.54 9.27
C PRO A 337 8.90 -16.00 9.73
N ASP A 338 9.87 -16.74 9.20
CA ASP A 338 10.04 -18.19 9.37
C ASP A 338 11.11 -18.63 10.38
N GLU A 339 11.80 -17.70 11.05
CA GLU A 339 12.83 -18.05 12.06
C GLU A 339 12.32 -18.18 13.50
N SER A 340 11.01 -18.35 13.72
CA SER A 340 10.51 -18.89 15.00
C SER A 340 10.48 -20.42 14.98
N LYS A 341 11.62 -21.08 14.76
CA LYS A 341 11.75 -22.53 14.98
C LYS A 341 12.55 -22.84 16.25
N SER A 342 11.83 -23.45 17.19
CA SER A 342 12.32 -24.33 18.27
C SER A 342 12.78 -23.70 19.60
N ALA A 343 11.88 -23.04 20.31
CA ALA A 343 11.91 -23.12 21.77
C ALA A 343 11.33 -24.48 22.19
N LYS A 344 12.17 -25.50 22.37
CA LYS A 344 11.78 -26.72 23.10
C LYS A 344 11.32 -26.29 24.51
N PRO A 345 10.19 -26.80 25.03
CA PRO A 345 9.81 -26.52 26.41
C PRO A 345 10.81 -27.20 27.35
N THR A 346 11.62 -26.41 28.03
CA THR A 346 12.47 -26.84 29.13
C THR A 346 11.58 -27.19 30.32
N ARG A 347 11.48 -28.48 30.63
CA ARG A 347 10.85 -28.99 31.86
C ARG A 347 11.69 -28.51 33.06
N PRO A 348 11.09 -28.01 34.16
CA PRO A 348 11.87 -27.69 35.34
C PRO A 348 12.37 -28.97 36.02
N SER A 349 13.66 -28.97 36.33
CA SER A 349 14.38 -30.02 37.05
C SER A 349 13.96 -30.05 38.53
N SER A 350 13.55 -31.21 39.04
CA SER A 350 13.51 -31.52 40.47
C SER A 350 14.59 -32.55 40.82
N PRO A 351 15.20 -32.47 42.02
CA PRO A 351 16.45 -33.16 42.32
C PRO A 351 16.24 -34.60 42.84
N ASN A 352 17.16 -35.48 42.41
CA ASN A 352 17.64 -36.74 42.98
C ASN A 352 16.79 -37.46 44.06
N GLN A 353 16.49 -38.74 43.79
CA GLN A 353 16.90 -39.83 44.69
C GLN A 353 16.99 -41.17 43.95
N SER A 354 18.12 -41.85 44.18
CA SER A 354 18.50 -43.18 43.71
C SER A 354 17.88 -44.29 44.56
N HIS A 355 17.46 -45.40 43.95
CA HIS A 355 17.84 -46.78 44.32
C HIS A 355 17.12 -47.79 43.39
N SER A 356 17.86 -48.80 42.94
CA SER A 356 17.43 -50.00 42.20
C SER A 356 17.38 -51.21 43.19
N PRO A 357 17.13 -52.50 42.80
CA PRO A 357 16.75 -53.07 41.49
C PRO A 357 15.74 -54.29 41.54
N LYS A 358 15.46 -54.86 40.35
CA LYS A 358 15.04 -56.26 40.01
C LYS A 358 13.60 -56.76 40.27
N SER A 359 12.94 -57.23 39.21
CA SER A 359 12.67 -58.68 38.99
C SER A 359 11.98 -58.97 37.63
N ASN A 360 12.44 -60.03 36.97
CA ASN A 360 11.94 -60.65 35.73
C ASN A 360 10.48 -61.13 35.82
N LEU A 361 9.80 -61.18 34.67
CA LEU A 361 9.05 -62.37 34.24
C LEU A 361 8.67 -62.26 32.75
N GLU A 362 9.20 -63.19 31.96
CA GLU A 362 8.75 -63.57 30.63
C GLU A 362 7.37 -64.25 30.70
N LEU A 363 6.56 -64.12 29.65
CA LEU A 363 5.82 -65.24 29.04
C LEU A 363 5.19 -64.77 27.70
N GLU A 364 5.37 -65.63 26.71
CA GLU A 364 5.13 -65.47 25.27
C GLU A 364 3.66 -65.80 24.84
N PRO A 365 3.29 -65.84 23.55
CA PRO A 365 2.05 -65.27 23.01
C PRO A 365 0.94 -66.31 22.75
N ALA A 366 -0.27 -65.82 22.41
CA ALA A 366 -1.30 -66.63 21.76
C ALA A 366 -1.97 -65.85 20.62
N ALA A 367 -1.93 -66.46 19.43
CA ALA A 367 -2.71 -66.12 18.26
C ALA A 367 -4.15 -66.64 18.39
N LEU A 368 -5.13 -65.96 17.77
CA LEU A 368 -6.13 -66.52 16.84
C LEU A 368 -7.28 -65.52 16.55
N SER A 369 -7.36 -65.16 15.26
CA SER A 369 -8.55 -64.97 14.42
C SER A 369 -9.92 -64.66 15.04
N LEU A 370 -10.55 -63.58 14.54
CA LEU A 370 -11.60 -63.66 13.52
C LEU A 370 -11.66 -62.35 12.71
#